data_AF-A0AAU4S2I4-F1
#
_entry.id   AF-A0AAU4S2I4-F1
#
_cell.length_a   1.000
_cell.length_b   1.000
_cell.length_c   1.000
_cell.angle_alpha   90.00
_cell.angle_beta   90.00
_cell.angle_gamma   90.00
#
_symmetry.space_group_name_H-M   'P 1'
#
loop_
_entity.id
_entity.type
_entity.pdbx_description
1 polymer ?
#
loop_
_entity_poly.entity_id
_entity_poly.type
_entity_poly.pdbx_seq_one_letter_code
_entity_poly.pdbx_strand_id
1 'polypeptide(L)'
;MDSARQQENDRFTIRQKTTFMINRYVVTETLPDGSDGRVLAFAEQKRMTLREQMTFYTDESKGQILFTAKARQILDVGAQYDVRDAMDNPVGSFRKKFGASLLRSTWELDQPGSVAAVGRERNPLVAVLRRAWELLPLDVVPFVWPYHFDFTSGGKPVLRVDKKIGLRDRYLVDVASPDLDLRLAIAQAVALDALQSR
;
A
#
# COMPACT_ATOMS: atom_id res chain seq x y z
N MET A 1 32.74 1.31 -17.78
CA MET A 1 32.63 2.29 -16.69
C MET A 1 31.59 3.29 -17.19
N ASP A 2 30.30 3.19 -16.89
CA ASP A 2 29.67 3.09 -15.57
C ASP A 2 28.42 2.18 -15.63
N SER A 3 28.50 1.03 -14.96
CA SER A 3 27.30 0.35 -14.48
C SER A 3 26.87 1.12 -13.23
N ALA A 4 25.85 1.96 -13.40
CA ALA A 4 25.24 2.72 -12.33
C ALA A 4 25.08 1.83 -11.09
N ARG A 5 25.69 2.25 -9.98
CA ARG A 5 25.41 1.71 -8.66
C ARG A 5 23.90 1.76 -8.48
N GLN A 6 23.22 0.63 -8.63
CA GLN A 6 21.87 0.45 -8.13
C GLN A 6 21.96 0.81 -6.65
N GLN A 7 21.39 1.95 -6.27
CA GLN A 7 21.07 2.20 -4.88
C GLN A 7 20.33 0.96 -4.39
N GLU A 8 20.82 0.38 -3.31
CA GLU A 8 20.27 -0.80 -2.66
C GLU A 8 18.93 -0.36 -2.03
N ASN A 9 17.93 -0.17 -2.90
CA ASN A 9 16.58 0.16 -2.50
C ASN A 9 15.97 -1.09 -1.86
N ASP A 10 15.32 -0.92 -0.71
CA ASP A 10 14.56 -2.01 -0.12
C ASP A 10 13.39 -2.35 -1.04
N ARG A 11 13.38 -3.59 -1.53
CA ARG A 11 12.32 -4.12 -2.40
C ARG A 11 11.62 -5.25 -1.70
N PHE A 12 10.30 -5.16 -1.65
CA PHE A 12 9.47 -6.19 -1.06
C PHE A 12 8.22 -6.47 -1.87
N THR A 13 7.69 -7.65 -1.64
CA THR A 13 6.53 -8.19 -2.32
C THR A 13 5.42 -8.37 -1.31
N ILE A 14 4.20 -7.94 -1.64
CA ILE A 14 2.99 -8.25 -0.86
C ILE A 14 2.14 -9.23 -1.65
N ARG A 15 1.78 -10.35 -1.02
CA ARG A 15 0.82 -11.32 -1.58
C ARG A 15 -0.41 -11.41 -0.69
N GLN A 16 -1.58 -11.25 -1.29
CA GLN A 16 -2.84 -11.45 -0.59
C GLN A 16 -3.13 -12.94 -0.44
N LYS A 17 -3.56 -13.37 0.75
CA LYS A 17 -4.10 -14.71 0.99
C LYS A 17 -5.61 -14.67 0.80
N THR A 18 -6.15 -15.61 0.03
CA THR A 18 -7.60 -15.77 -0.14
C THR A 18 -8.20 -16.26 1.17
N THR A 19 -8.92 -15.39 1.87
CA THR A 19 -9.64 -15.73 3.10
C THR A 19 -11.02 -15.11 3.10
N PHE A 20 -11.97 -15.80 3.75
CA PHE A 20 -13.33 -15.30 3.92
C PHE A 20 -13.36 -14.20 5.00
N MET A 21 -13.99 -13.06 4.71
CA MET A 21 -14.23 -11.90 5.60
C MET A 21 -13.00 -11.16 6.19
N ILE A 22 -11.82 -11.76 6.21
CA ILE A 22 -10.59 -11.17 6.75
C ILE A 22 -9.62 -10.97 5.58
N ASN A 23 -8.94 -9.83 5.54
CA ASN A 23 -7.84 -9.63 4.61
C ASN A 23 -6.53 -10.04 5.28
N ARG A 24 -5.76 -10.90 4.62
CA ARG A 24 -4.44 -11.35 5.08
C ARG A 24 -3.41 -11.18 4.00
N TYR A 25 -2.21 -10.78 4.40
CA TYR A 25 -1.11 -10.52 3.48
C TYR A 25 0.19 -11.11 4.03
N VAL A 26 0.99 -11.66 3.13
CA VAL A 26 2.37 -12.03 3.42
C VAL A 26 3.26 -11.02 2.72
N VAL A 27 4.20 -10.44 3.47
CA VAL A 27 5.19 -9.49 2.98
C VAL A 27 6.55 -10.16 2.99
N THR A 28 7.22 -10.20 1.85
CA THR A 28 8.49 -10.89 1.64
C THR A 28 9.50 -9.95 0.99
N GLU A 29 10.79 -10.13 1.27
CA GLU A 29 11.84 -9.50 0.48
C GLU A 29 11.70 -9.90 -1.00
N THR A 30 12.07 -9.00 -1.91
CA THR A 30 12.16 -9.34 -3.34
C THR A 30 13.62 -9.55 -3.69
N LEU A 31 13.97 -10.80 -4.00
CA LEU A 31 15.33 -11.17 -4.39
C LEU A 31 15.69 -10.60 -5.79
N PRO A 32 16.98 -10.53 -6.15
CA PRO A 32 17.42 -9.97 -7.43
C PRO A 32 16.83 -10.67 -8.66
N ASP A 33 16.50 -11.95 -8.55
CA ASP A 33 15.84 -12.76 -9.58
C ASP A 33 14.31 -12.56 -9.63
N GLY A 34 13.76 -11.72 -8.74
CA GLY A 34 12.34 -11.41 -8.62
C GLY A 34 11.53 -12.45 -7.83
N SER A 35 12.19 -13.44 -7.25
CA SER A 35 11.57 -14.40 -6.33
C SER A 35 11.41 -13.81 -4.92
N ASP A 36 10.63 -14.49 -4.10
CA ASP A 36 10.38 -14.06 -2.72
C ASP A 36 11.47 -14.59 -1.79
N GLY A 37 12.02 -13.69 -0.97
CA GLY A 37 12.98 -14.01 0.07
C GLY A 37 12.32 -14.21 1.44
N ARG A 38 12.99 -13.71 2.48
CA ARG A 38 12.53 -13.81 3.87
C ARG A 38 11.21 -13.08 4.08
N VAL A 39 10.37 -13.60 4.99
CA VAL A 39 9.16 -12.93 5.45
C VAL A 39 9.54 -11.71 6.30
N LEU A 40 9.06 -10.54 5.89
CA LEU A 40 9.24 -9.27 6.58
C LEU A 40 8.09 -8.95 7.53
N ALA A 41 6.87 -9.34 7.14
CA ALA A 41 5.68 -9.17 7.96
C ALA A 41 4.53 -10.07 7.48
N PHE A 42 3.64 -10.41 8.41
CA PHE A 42 2.34 -10.97 8.11
C PHE A 42 1.25 -9.99 8.55
N ALA A 43 0.46 -9.47 7.62
CA ALA A 43 -0.59 -8.49 7.94
C ALA A 43 -1.96 -9.15 8.03
N GLU A 44 -2.75 -8.76 9.04
CA GLU A 44 -4.16 -9.10 9.16
C GLU A 44 -5.00 -7.83 9.36
N GLN A 45 -6.04 -7.70 8.54
CA GLN A 45 -7.06 -6.67 8.69
C GLN A 45 -8.42 -7.37 8.88
N LYS A 46 -9.03 -7.15 10.04
CA LYS A 46 -10.38 -7.64 10.33
C LYS A 46 -11.39 -6.64 9.77
N ARG A 47 -12.15 -7.06 8.75
CA ARG A 47 -13.28 -6.27 8.22
C ARG A 47 -14.40 -6.24 9.27
N MET A 48 -15.25 -5.21 9.23
CA MET A 48 -16.46 -5.08 10.08
C MET A 48 -16.23 -4.96 11.60
N THR A 49 -15.03 -4.55 12.03
CA THR A 49 -14.80 -4.19 13.44
C THR A 49 -15.13 -2.71 13.63
N LEU A 50 -15.61 -2.33 14.83
CA LEU A 50 -15.92 -0.94 15.19
C LEU A 50 -14.70 -0.01 15.04
N ARG A 51 -13.48 -0.55 14.96
CA ARG A 51 -12.25 0.22 14.76
C ARG A 51 -11.44 -0.42 13.64
N GLU A 52 -11.27 0.28 12.52
CA GLU A 52 -10.45 -0.22 11.42
C GLU A 52 -8.97 -0.26 11.87
N GLN A 53 -8.46 -1.47 12.10
CA GLN A 53 -7.08 -1.73 12.47
C GLN A 53 -6.48 -2.83 11.59
N MET A 54 -5.25 -2.61 11.15
CA MET A 54 -4.37 -3.61 10.56
C MET A 54 -3.28 -3.95 11.57
N THR A 55 -3.05 -5.24 11.79
CA THR A 55 -2.01 -5.73 12.69
C THR A 55 -0.99 -6.49 11.89
N PHE A 56 0.29 -6.19 12.12
CA PHE A 56 1.41 -6.78 11.40
C PHE A 56 2.20 -7.61 12.39
N TYR A 57 2.43 -8.88 12.05
CA TYR A 57 3.11 -9.87 12.87
C TYR A 57 4.44 -10.27 12.24
N THR A 58 5.33 -10.87 13.03
CA THR A 58 6.61 -11.40 12.54
C THR A 58 6.43 -12.44 11.44
N ASP A 59 5.39 -13.25 11.57
CA ASP A 59 5.10 -14.38 10.71
C ASP A 59 3.62 -14.80 10.84
N GLU A 60 3.25 -15.88 10.15
CA GLU A 60 1.87 -16.37 10.10
C GLU A 60 1.35 -16.98 11.42
N SER A 61 2.22 -17.31 12.38
CA SER A 61 1.81 -17.82 13.69
C SER A 61 1.06 -16.75 14.50
N LYS A 62 1.31 -15.46 14.19
CA LYS A 62 0.80 -14.30 14.92
C LYS A 62 1.20 -14.27 16.40
N GLY A 63 2.29 -14.96 16.77
CA GLY A 63 2.80 -14.98 18.14
C GLY A 63 3.36 -13.63 18.60
N GLN A 64 3.93 -12.86 17.66
CA GLN A 64 4.55 -11.56 17.95
C GLN A 64 4.07 -10.48 17.00
N ILE A 65 3.59 -9.36 17.55
CA ILE A 65 3.23 -8.16 16.80
C ILE A 65 4.51 -7.37 16.51
N LEU A 66 4.69 -6.97 15.25
CA LEU A 66 5.75 -6.06 14.81
C LEU A 66 5.31 -4.59 14.93
N PHE A 67 4.11 -4.28 14.42
CA PHE A 67 3.53 -2.94 14.44
C PHE A 67 2.03 -3.01 14.11
N THR A 68 1.34 -1.88 14.27
CA THR A 68 -0.07 -1.73 13.95
C THR A 68 -0.31 -0.49 13.12
N ALA A 69 -1.35 -0.50 12.29
CA ALA A 69 -1.89 0.68 11.63
C ALA A 69 -3.36 0.84 12.04
N LYS A 70 -3.68 1.91 12.76
CA LYS A 70 -5.01 2.13 13.37
C LYS A 70 -5.65 3.39 12.82
N ALA A 71 -6.88 3.31 12.34
CA ALA A 71 -7.65 4.48 11.95
C ALA A 71 -7.95 5.37 13.19
N ARG A 72 -7.75 6.69 13.07
CA ARG A 72 -8.04 7.66 14.14
C ARG A 72 -9.53 7.84 14.39
N GLN A 73 -10.36 7.68 13.36
CA GLN A 73 -11.81 7.85 13.45
C GLN A 73 -12.54 6.71 12.74
N ILE A 74 -13.64 6.28 13.34
CA ILE A 74 -14.42 5.09 12.95
C ILE A 74 -15.33 5.37 11.74
N LEU A 75 -15.69 6.63 11.51
CA LEU A 75 -16.75 7.05 10.57
C LEU A 75 -16.28 8.03 9.50
N ASP A 76 -14.96 8.25 9.36
CA ASP A 76 -14.46 9.28 8.47
C ASP A 76 -14.12 8.73 7.08
N VAL A 77 -14.79 9.25 6.06
CA VAL A 77 -14.50 9.07 4.63
C VAL A 77 -13.24 9.88 4.32
N GLY A 78 -12.12 9.43 4.89
CA GLY A 78 -10.94 10.28 5.12
C GLY A 78 -9.95 9.77 6.14
N ALA A 79 -10.27 8.66 6.83
CA ALA A 79 -9.56 8.20 8.01
C ALA A 79 -8.03 8.20 7.83
N GLN A 80 -7.37 9.00 8.67
CA GLN A 80 -5.93 8.93 8.89
C GLN A 80 -5.63 7.70 9.73
N TYR A 81 -4.64 6.93 9.29
CA TYR A 81 -4.15 5.74 9.95
C TYR A 81 -2.81 6.04 10.59
N ASP A 82 -2.71 5.81 11.90
CA ASP A 82 -1.45 5.92 12.63
C ASP A 82 -0.73 4.58 12.64
N VAL A 83 0.53 4.60 12.22
CA VAL A 83 1.44 3.46 12.29
C VAL A 83 2.22 3.57 13.58
N ARG A 84 2.14 2.54 14.42
CA ARG A 84 2.81 2.46 15.72
C ARG A 84 3.54 1.13 15.86
N ASP A 85 4.73 1.15 16.43
CA ASP A 85 5.53 -0.05 16.64
C ASP A 85 4.93 -0.99 17.71
N ALA A 86 5.59 -2.12 17.98
CA ALA A 86 5.14 -3.09 18.98
C ALA A 86 5.04 -2.52 20.40
N MET A 87 5.79 -1.46 20.71
CA MET A 87 5.78 -0.76 22.00
C MET A 87 4.84 0.46 21.99
N ASP A 88 4.03 0.60 20.94
CA ASP A 88 3.12 1.71 20.70
C ASP A 88 3.82 3.08 20.54
N ASN A 89 5.08 3.12 20.09
CA ASN A 89 5.73 4.37 19.70
C ASN A 89 5.25 4.80 18.29
N PRO A 90 5.10 6.11 18.02
CA PRO A 90 4.70 6.59 16.71
C PRO A 90 5.80 6.34 15.66
N VAL A 91 5.44 5.68 14.56
CA VAL A 91 6.30 5.49 13.38
C VAL A 91 5.94 6.50 12.30
N GLY A 92 4.65 6.76 12.11
CA GLY A 92 4.16 7.71 11.12
C GLY A 92 2.66 7.55 10.89
N SER A 93 2.16 8.12 9.81
CA SER A 93 0.75 7.98 9.45
C SER A 93 0.52 8.06 7.95
N PHE A 94 -0.63 7.61 7.51
CA PHE A 94 -1.06 7.81 6.14
C PHE A 94 -2.56 8.11 6.07
N ARG A 95 -2.97 8.79 4.99
CA ARG A 95 -4.39 9.09 4.73
C ARG A 95 -4.67 9.19 3.25
N LYS A 96 -5.87 8.78 2.86
CA LYS A 96 -6.40 9.08 1.52
C LYS A 96 -6.92 10.52 1.50
N LYS A 97 -6.53 11.30 0.50
CA LYS A 97 -7.00 12.69 0.32
C LYS A 97 -8.29 12.68 -0.50
N PHE A 98 -9.43 12.75 0.18
CA PHE A 98 -10.73 12.95 -0.45
C PHE A 98 -10.88 14.43 -0.84
N GLY A 99 -11.43 14.72 -2.02
CA GLY A 99 -11.62 16.10 -2.54
C GLY A 99 -10.53 16.61 -3.49
N ALA A 100 -9.31 16.08 -3.45
CA ALA A 100 -8.27 16.42 -4.43
C ALA A 100 -8.48 15.76 -5.81
N SER A 101 -9.35 14.73 -5.88
CA SER A 101 -9.51 13.91 -7.07
C SER A 101 -10.80 13.12 -7.12
N LEU A 102 -11.73 13.58 -7.96
CA LEU A 102 -12.74 12.70 -8.57
C LEU A 102 -12.14 11.84 -9.71
N LEU A 103 -10.87 12.10 -10.09
CA LEU A 103 -10.22 11.52 -11.27
C LEU A 103 -9.04 10.58 -10.96
N ARG A 104 -8.35 10.77 -9.82
CA ARG A 104 -7.10 10.05 -9.51
C ARG A 104 -6.87 9.87 -8.01
N SER A 105 -6.84 8.64 -7.54
CA SER A 105 -6.61 8.36 -6.12
C SER A 105 -5.30 8.99 -5.62
N THR A 106 -5.38 9.71 -4.50
CA THR A 106 -4.24 10.42 -3.90
C THR A 106 -4.12 10.07 -2.43
N TRP A 107 -2.89 9.75 -2.00
CA TRP A 107 -2.54 9.39 -0.64
C TRP A 107 -1.46 10.34 -0.12
N GLU A 108 -1.46 10.57 1.18
CA GLU A 108 -0.40 11.27 1.88
C GLU A 108 0.22 10.32 2.90
N LEU A 109 1.54 10.27 2.91
CA LEU A 109 2.37 9.45 3.78
C LEU A 109 3.26 10.38 4.60
N ASP A 110 3.07 10.37 5.91
CA ASP A 110 3.75 11.26 6.86
C ASP A 110 4.65 10.43 7.77
N GLN A 111 5.93 10.77 7.78
CA GLN A 111 6.91 10.24 8.72
C GLN A 111 7.44 11.40 9.58
N PRO A 112 7.45 11.27 10.92
CA PRO A 112 7.98 12.30 11.80
C PRO A 112 9.41 12.69 11.42
N GLY A 113 9.67 13.99 11.34
CA GLY A 113 10.99 14.52 10.97
C GLY A 113 11.27 14.52 9.46
N SER A 114 10.31 14.18 8.61
CA SER A 114 10.44 14.23 7.14
C SER A 114 9.30 15.02 6.48
N VAL A 115 9.55 15.53 5.27
CA VAL A 115 8.47 16.16 4.48
C VAL A 115 7.53 15.06 3.97
N ALA A 116 6.23 15.24 4.21
CA ALA A 116 5.21 14.27 3.81
C ALA A 116 5.29 13.93 2.31
N ALA A 117 5.25 12.64 1.99
CA ALA A 117 5.24 12.15 0.63
C ALA A 117 3.80 12.05 0.11
N VAL A 118 3.60 12.42 -1.15
CA VAL A 118 2.28 12.37 -1.80
C VAL A 118 2.27 11.25 -2.84
N GLY A 119 1.47 10.23 -2.58
CA GLY A 119 1.18 9.10 -3.45
C GLY A 119 0.12 9.44 -4.48
N ARG A 120 0.44 9.27 -5.76
CA ARG A 120 -0.52 9.44 -6.86
C ARG A 120 -0.55 8.21 -7.76
N GLU A 121 -1.74 7.87 -8.22
CA GLU A 121 -1.92 6.80 -9.19
C GLU A 121 -1.32 7.18 -10.56
N ARG A 122 -0.46 6.32 -11.12
CA ARG A 122 0.40 6.61 -12.29
C ARG A 122 -0.36 6.77 -13.61
N ASN A 123 -1.57 6.24 -13.75
CA ASN A 123 -2.28 6.29 -15.04
C ASN A 123 -3.78 6.64 -14.94
N PRO A 124 -4.22 7.79 -15.49
CA PRO A 124 -5.61 8.24 -15.51
C PRO A 124 -6.45 7.71 -16.69
N LEU A 125 -5.92 6.86 -17.59
CA LEU A 125 -6.67 6.34 -18.75
C LEU A 125 -7.95 5.58 -18.35
N VAL A 126 -7.96 4.95 -17.17
CA VAL A 126 -9.14 4.27 -16.62
C VAL A 126 -10.27 5.23 -16.30
N ALA A 127 -9.97 6.46 -15.87
CA ALA A 127 -11.00 7.45 -15.50
C ALA A 127 -11.73 8.01 -16.74
N VAL A 128 -11.02 8.15 -17.86
CA VAL A 128 -11.60 8.59 -19.14
C VAL A 128 -12.38 7.45 -19.81
N LEU A 129 -11.80 6.25 -19.85
CA LEU A 129 -12.47 5.06 -20.41
C LEU A 129 -13.73 4.68 -19.62
N ARG A 130 -13.73 4.82 -18.28
CA ARG A 130 -14.93 4.62 -17.44
C ARG A 130 -16.09 5.53 -17.87
N ARG A 131 -15.83 6.84 -18.03
CA ARG A 131 -16.85 7.80 -18.48
C ARG A 131 -17.30 7.58 -19.92
N ALA A 132 -16.39 7.17 -20.80
CA ALA A 132 -16.72 6.86 -22.18
C ALA A 132 -17.54 5.55 -22.29
N TRP A 133 -17.33 4.59 -21.39
CA TRP A 133 -18.06 3.32 -21.35
C TRP A 133 -19.44 3.42 -20.71
N GLU A 134 -19.66 4.34 -19.74
CA GLU A 134 -21.00 4.69 -19.23
C GLU A 134 -21.96 5.20 -20.32
N LEU A 135 -21.43 5.58 -21.49
CA LEU A 135 -22.20 5.98 -22.67
C LEU A 135 -22.46 4.84 -23.66
N LEU A 136 -21.91 3.64 -23.44
CA LEU A 136 -22.08 2.46 -24.30
C LEU A 136 -23.07 1.47 -23.67
N PRO A 137 -24.07 0.95 -24.41
CA PRO A 137 -25.09 0.02 -23.90
C PRO A 137 -24.56 -1.43 -23.86
N LEU A 138 -23.41 -1.66 -23.21
CA LEU A 138 -22.77 -2.98 -23.15
C LEU A 138 -22.49 -3.38 -21.68
N ASP A 139 -23.25 -4.35 -21.19
CA ASP A 139 -23.17 -4.96 -19.84
C ASP A 139 -21.99 -5.95 -19.65
N VAL A 140 -20.93 -5.84 -20.45
CA VAL A 140 -19.82 -6.80 -20.45
C VAL A 140 -18.47 -6.09 -20.56
N VAL A 141 -17.79 -5.87 -19.42
CA VAL A 141 -16.35 -6.16 -19.17
C VAL A 141 -16.06 -6.15 -17.65
N PRO A 142 -15.42 -7.18 -17.06
CA PRO A 142 -14.83 -7.09 -15.72
C PRO A 142 -13.46 -6.39 -15.79
N PHE A 143 -13.42 -5.07 -15.69
CA PHE A 143 -12.15 -4.32 -15.73
C PHE A 143 -11.35 -4.50 -14.42
N VAL A 144 -10.55 -5.56 -14.33
CA VAL A 144 -9.50 -5.70 -13.29
C VAL A 144 -8.25 -4.97 -13.78
N TRP A 145 -8.21 -3.63 -13.66
CA TRP A 145 -7.05 -2.86 -14.10
C TRP A 145 -5.99 -2.76 -12.99
N PRO A 146 -4.70 -2.96 -13.29
CA PRO A 146 -3.66 -2.77 -12.29
C PRO A 146 -3.50 -1.27 -12.05
N TYR A 147 -3.62 -0.86 -10.79
CA TYR A 147 -3.22 0.48 -10.38
C TYR A 147 -1.76 0.46 -9.93
N HIS A 148 -1.05 1.54 -10.25
CA HIS A 148 0.33 1.76 -9.83
C HIS A 148 0.38 3.09 -9.09
N PHE A 149 1.08 3.16 -7.97
CA PHE A 149 1.25 4.39 -7.19
C PHE A 149 2.72 4.81 -7.14
N ASP A 150 2.96 6.10 -7.33
CA ASP A 150 4.24 6.74 -7.04
C ASP A 150 4.05 7.76 -5.92
N PHE A 151 4.83 7.62 -4.85
CA PHE A 151 4.92 8.58 -3.76
C PHE A 151 6.17 9.42 -3.96
N THR A 152 5.99 10.74 -3.91
CA THR A 152 7.09 11.69 -4.02
C THR A 152 7.06 12.70 -2.89
N SER A 153 8.24 13.13 -2.44
CA SER A 153 8.42 14.21 -1.46
C SER A 153 9.44 15.20 -1.99
N GLY A 154 9.09 16.49 -2.05
CA GLY A 154 9.95 17.53 -2.64
C GLY A 154 10.38 17.24 -4.10
N GLY A 155 9.56 16.52 -4.87
CA GLY A 155 9.86 16.10 -6.25
C GLY A 155 10.75 14.85 -6.38
N LYS A 156 11.22 14.27 -5.26
CA LYS A 156 12.03 13.05 -5.24
C LYS A 156 11.16 11.81 -5.01
N PRO A 157 11.44 10.66 -5.64
CA PRO A 157 10.73 9.41 -5.40
C PRO A 157 10.99 8.89 -3.97
N VAL A 158 9.94 8.40 -3.31
CA VAL A 158 9.99 7.88 -1.93
C VAL A 158 9.57 6.42 -1.90
N LEU A 159 8.42 6.10 -2.49
CA LEU A 159 7.84 4.76 -2.50
C LEU A 159 7.13 4.54 -3.83
N ARG A 160 7.29 3.35 -4.41
CA ARG A 160 6.57 2.92 -5.59
C ARG A 160 5.86 1.61 -5.30
N VAL A 161 4.58 1.52 -5.68
CA VAL A 161 3.76 0.31 -5.51
C VAL A 161 3.15 -0.06 -6.86
N ASP A 162 3.55 -1.21 -7.39
CA ASP A 162 3.06 -1.73 -8.67
C ASP A 162 2.25 -3.02 -8.46
N LYS A 163 0.95 -2.98 -8.75
CA LYS A 163 0.11 -4.18 -8.79
C LYS A 163 0.43 -5.03 -10.02
N LYS A 164 0.80 -6.30 -9.82
CA LYS A 164 0.95 -7.30 -10.88
C LYS A 164 -0.27 -8.20 -10.88
N ILE A 165 -0.97 -8.23 -12.02
CA ILE A 165 -2.10 -9.13 -12.24
C ILE A 165 -1.57 -10.53 -12.53
N GLY A 166 -2.17 -11.53 -11.90
CA GLY A 166 -1.90 -12.95 -12.11
C GLY A 166 -2.98 -13.78 -11.44
N LEU A 167 -2.77 -15.11 -11.35
CA LEU A 167 -3.69 -16.01 -10.63
C LEU A 167 -3.90 -15.60 -9.16
N ARG A 168 -2.91 -14.89 -8.59
CA ARG A 168 -2.97 -14.27 -7.27
C ARG A 168 -2.40 -12.86 -7.38
N ASP A 169 -3.11 -11.88 -6.85
CA ASP A 169 -2.66 -10.50 -6.83
C ASP A 169 -1.35 -10.38 -6.02
N ARG A 170 -0.36 -9.76 -6.64
CA ARG A 170 0.95 -9.48 -6.04
C ARG A 170 1.28 -8.01 -6.23
N TYR A 171 1.74 -7.36 -5.17
CA TYR A 171 2.22 -5.98 -5.22
C TYR A 171 3.72 -5.98 -5.09
N LEU A 172 4.41 -5.39 -6.06
CA LEU A 172 5.85 -5.12 -5.97
C LEU A 172 6.03 -3.72 -5.42
N VAL A 173 6.82 -3.61 -4.36
CA VAL A 173 7.09 -2.35 -3.68
C VAL A 173 8.58 -2.06 -3.74
N ASP A 174 8.89 -0.82 -4.13
CA ASP A 174 10.24 -0.29 -4.21
C ASP A 174 10.33 0.95 -3.32
N VAL A 175 11.15 0.86 -2.28
CA VAL A 175 11.42 1.96 -1.35
C VAL A 175 12.65 2.72 -1.87
N ALA A 176 12.40 3.85 -2.50
CA ALA A 176 13.45 4.66 -3.12
C ALA A 176 14.18 5.57 -2.12
N SER A 177 13.52 5.91 -1.01
CA SER A 177 14.10 6.75 0.05
C SER A 177 14.66 5.87 1.17
N PRO A 178 15.98 5.87 1.42
CA PRO A 178 16.58 5.07 2.50
C PRO A 178 16.12 5.52 3.90
N ASP A 179 15.67 6.77 4.01
CA ASP A 179 15.18 7.33 5.27
C ASP A 179 13.73 6.91 5.59
N LEU A 180 13.00 6.25 4.67
CA LEU A 180 11.63 5.82 4.91
C LEU A 180 11.61 4.56 5.78
N ASP A 181 10.92 4.61 6.92
CA ASP A 181 10.72 3.45 7.79
C ASP A 181 9.96 2.36 7.03
N LEU A 182 10.57 1.18 6.95
CA LEU A 182 10.03 0.04 6.23
C LEU A 182 8.63 -0.36 6.72
N ARG A 183 8.35 -0.21 8.02
CA ARG A 183 7.02 -0.52 8.60
C ARG A 183 5.96 0.43 8.03
N LEU A 184 6.29 1.71 7.88
CA LEU A 184 5.41 2.71 7.28
C LEU A 184 5.17 2.42 5.79
N ALA A 185 6.21 2.05 5.05
CA ALA A 185 6.11 1.63 3.65
C ALA A 185 5.20 0.39 3.48
N ILE A 186 5.41 -0.64 4.31
CA ILE A 186 4.60 -1.87 4.31
C ILE A 186 3.14 -1.53 4.66
N ALA A 187 2.91 -0.73 5.70
CA ALA A 187 1.56 -0.36 6.14
C ALA A 187 0.79 0.36 5.02
N GLN A 188 1.42 1.34 4.37
CA GLN A 188 0.83 2.08 3.27
C GLN A 188 0.54 1.18 2.07
N ALA A 189 1.46 0.28 1.70
CA ALA A 189 1.26 -0.61 0.55
C ALA A 189 0.15 -1.65 0.79
N VAL A 190 0.04 -2.19 2.02
CA VAL A 190 -1.10 -3.04 2.40
C VAL A 190 -2.41 -2.25 2.43
N ALA A 191 -2.39 -1.00 2.91
CA ALA A 191 -3.56 -0.12 2.93
C ALA A 191 -4.08 0.19 1.51
N LEU A 192 -3.18 0.34 0.53
CA LEU A 192 -3.58 0.52 -0.87
C LEU A 192 -4.44 -0.65 -1.34
N ASP A 193 -4.08 -1.90 -1.08
CA ASP A 193 -4.96 -3.03 -1.45
C ASP A 193 -6.23 -3.06 -0.60
N ALA A 194 -6.07 -3.01 0.72
CA ALA A 194 -7.15 -3.22 1.68
C ALA A 194 -8.28 -2.17 1.63
N LEU A 195 -7.96 -0.93 1.21
CA LEU A 195 -8.85 0.23 1.29
C LEU A 195 -9.16 0.85 -0.08
N GLN A 196 -8.33 0.67 -1.11
CA GLN A 196 -8.60 1.25 -2.43
C GLN A 196 -9.63 0.45 -3.22
N SER A 197 -9.74 -0.86 -2.97
CA SER A 197 -10.72 -1.72 -3.65
C SER A 197 -12.14 -1.61 -3.09
N ARG A 198 -12.40 -0.65 -2.20
CA ARG A 198 -13.70 -0.39 -1.56
C ARG A 198 -14.42 0.77 -2.23
#